data_AF-A0A662WB69-F1
#
_entry.id   AF-A0A662WB69-F1
#
_cell.length_a   1.000
_cell.length_b   1.000
_cell.length_c   1.000
_cell.angle_alpha   90.00
_cell.angle_beta   90.00
_cell.angle_gamma   90.00
#
_symmetry.space_group_name_H-M   'P 1'
#
loop_
_entity.id
_entity.type
_entity.pdbx_description
1 polymer ?
#
loop_
_entity_poly.entity_id
_entity_poly.type
_entity_poly.pdbx_seq_one_letter_code
_entity_poly.pdbx_strand_id
1 'polypeptide(L)' 'METLKIAFFCWESLYSERVGGLARAATHLAETLARDHEVHFFTRGEKDREINGVCYHYCRPFGENIVEYCR' A
#
# COMPACT_ATOMS: atom_id res chain seq x y z
N MET A 1 11.20 8.52 20.84
CA MET A 1 11.61 8.40 19.43
C MET A 1 10.72 9.34 18.63
N GLU A 2 11.22 10.03 17.62
CA GLU A 2 10.38 10.90 16.79
C GLU A 2 9.43 10.05 15.93
N THR A 3 8.20 10.52 15.77
CA THR A 3 7.21 9.92 14.86
C THR A 3 7.52 10.34 13.42
N LEU A 4 7.64 9.37 12.51
CA LEU A 4 7.90 9.60 11.10
C LEU A 4 6.62 9.44 10.25
N LYS A 5 6.63 10.03 9.05
CA LYS A 5 5.67 9.74 7.97
C LYS A 5 6.36 8.84 6.95
N ILE A 6 5.84 7.63 6.74
CA ILE A 6 6.47 6.59 5.93
C ILE A 6 5.56 6.21 4.77
N ALA A 7 6.10 6.23 3.55
CA ALA A 7 5.40 5.79 2.34
C ALA A 7 5.89 4.41 1.90
N PHE A 8 4.95 3.48 1.73
CA PHE A 8 5.15 2.15 1.16
C PHE A 8 4.66 2.11 -0.28
N PHE A 9 5.55 1.79 -1.21
CA PHE A 9 5.19 1.52 -2.61
C PHE A 9 5.37 0.03 -2.87
N CYS A 10 4.26 -0.71 -2.82
CA CYS A 10 4.30 -2.15 -3.07
C CYS A 10 3.06 -2.59 -3.83
N TRP A 11 3.31 -3.34 -4.91
CA TRP A 11 2.25 -3.87 -5.75
C TRP A 11 1.35 -4.86 -5.00
N GLU A 12 1.89 -5.52 -3.97
CA GLU A 12 1.22 -6.58 -3.23
C GLU A 12 1.00 -6.21 -1.75
N SER A 13 -0.19 -6.47 -1.25
CA SER A 13 -0.54 -6.45 0.17
C SER A 13 -1.60 -7.51 0.44
N LEU A 14 -1.89 -7.79 1.71
CA LEU A 14 -2.98 -8.70 2.07
C LEU A 14 -4.37 -8.14 1.72
N TYR A 15 -4.45 -6.83 1.51
CA TYR A 15 -5.67 -6.07 1.24
C TYR A 15 -5.76 -5.54 -0.21
N SER A 16 -4.82 -5.95 -1.07
CA SER A 16 -4.83 -5.71 -2.51
C SER A 16 -4.76 -7.02 -3.29
N GLU A 17 -4.76 -6.91 -4.62
CA GLU A 17 -4.57 -8.07 -5.49
C GLU A 17 -3.24 -8.77 -5.21
N ARG A 18 -3.30 -10.06 -4.88
CA ARG A 18 -2.13 -10.89 -4.57
C ARG A 18 -1.54 -11.41 -5.86
N VAL A 19 -0.26 -11.14 -6.10
CA VAL A 19 0.45 -11.55 -7.35
C VAL A 19 1.62 -12.49 -7.05
N GLY A 20 1.91 -12.77 -5.77
CA GLY A 20 3.01 -13.61 -5.34
C GLY A 20 3.08 -13.80 -3.81
N GLY A 21 4.30 -13.87 -3.28
CA GLY A 21 4.57 -14.17 -1.86
C GLY A 21 4.87 -12.95 -0.98
N LEU A 22 5.09 -11.76 -1.56
CA LEU A 22 5.59 -10.60 -0.83
C LEU A 22 4.49 -9.88 -0.02
N ALA A 23 3.22 -10.07 -0.39
CA ALA A 23 2.05 -9.46 0.26
C ALA A 23 2.11 -9.54 1.79
N ARG A 24 2.44 -10.72 2.35
CA ARG A 24 2.51 -10.93 3.80
C ARG A 24 3.59 -10.09 4.46
N ALA A 25 4.80 -10.12 3.90
CA ALA A 25 5.94 -9.41 4.44
C ALA A 25 5.75 -7.89 4.39
N ALA A 26 5.30 -7.37 3.24
CA ALA A 26 5.04 -5.93 3.07
C ALA A 26 3.94 -5.44 4.02
N THR A 27 2.84 -6.19 4.14
CA THR A 27 1.73 -5.83 5.02
C THR A 27 2.14 -5.86 6.49
N HIS A 28 2.79 -6.94 6.96
CA HIS A 28 3.23 -7.03 8.36
C HIS A 28 4.23 -5.94 8.73
N LEU A 29 5.15 -5.60 7.83
CA LEU A 29 6.11 -4.54 8.08
C LEU A 29 5.41 -3.18 8.22
N ALA A 30 4.48 -2.86 7.31
CA ALA A 30 3.71 -1.62 7.36
C ALA A 30 2.88 -1.51 8.65
N GLU A 31 2.16 -2.58 9.03
CA GLU A 31 1.36 -2.62 10.26
C GLU A 31 2.22 -2.55 11.53
N THR A 32 3.44 -3.10 11.50
CA THR A 32 4.37 -3.01 12.63
C THR A 32 4.89 -1.57 12.80
N LEU A 33 5.26 -0.91 11.71
CA LEU A 33 5.71 0.49 11.74
C LEU A 33 4.58 1.45 12.11
N ALA A 34 3.33 1.15 11.73
CA ALA A 34 2.16 1.95 12.04
C ALA A 34 1.84 2.07 13.54
N ARG A 35 2.47 1.25 14.38
CA ARG A 35 2.32 1.35 15.85
C ARG A 35 2.94 2.62 16.42
N ASP A 36 4.01 3.10 15.79
CA ASP A 36 4.81 4.23 16.27
C ASP A 36 4.95 5.36 15.23
N HIS A 37 4.50 5.13 13.98
CA HIS A 37 4.66 6.01 12.84
C HIS A 37 3.37 6.14 12.02
N GLU A 38 3.23 7.23 11.28
CA GLU A 38 2.15 7.40 10.29
C GLU A 38 2.57 6.71 8.99
N VAL A 39 1.85 5.66 8.59
CA VAL A 39 2.22 4.82 7.44
C VAL A 39 1.17 4.93 6.34
N HIS A 40 1.63 5.26 5.14
CA HIS A 40 0.83 5.32 3.92
C HIS A 40 1.26 4.20 2.97
N PHE A 41 0.33 3.38 2.51
CA PHE A 41 0.60 2.24 1.65
C PHE A 41 -0.09 2.40 0.30
N PHE A 42 0.71 2.60 -0.75
CA PHE A 42 0.24 2.75 -2.12
C PHE A 42 0.25 1.40 -2.84
N THR A 43 -0.93 0.92 -3.23
CA THR A 43 -1.12 -0.40 -3.85
C THR A 43 -2.33 -0.45 -4.78
N ARG A 44 -2.65 -1.62 -5.37
CA ARG A 44 -3.80 -1.77 -6.28
C ARG A 44 -5.13 -2.01 -5.58
N GLY A 45 -6.17 -1.33 -6.02
CA GLY A 45 -7.52 -1.52 -5.52
C GLY A 45 -8.45 -0.41 -5.98
N GLU A 46 -9.58 -0.24 -5.30
CA GLU A 46 -10.64 0.65 -5.77
C GLU A 46 -10.81 1.92 -4.93
N LYS A 47 -10.67 1.82 -3.60
CA LYS A 47 -10.97 2.93 -2.69
C LYS A 47 -10.08 2.91 -1.47
N ASP A 48 -9.54 4.08 -1.14
CA ASP A 48 -8.72 4.33 0.05
C ASP A 48 -9.40 3.84 1.32
N ARG A 49 -8.60 3.19 2.17
CA ARG A 49 -9.04 2.59 3.43
C ARG A 49 -7.94 2.64 4.46
N GLU A 50 -8.30 2.77 5.72
CA GLU A 50 -7.39 2.56 6.83
C GLU A 50 -7.58 1.15 7.40
N ILE A 51 -6.50 0.40 7.54
CA ILE A 51 -6.53 -0.96 8.08
C ILE A 51 -5.33 -1.13 9.02
N ASN A 52 -5.58 -1.52 10.27
CA ASN A 52 -4.54 -1.74 11.29
C ASN A 52 -3.57 -0.56 11.45
N GLY A 53 -4.09 0.67 11.41
CA GLY A 53 -3.29 1.91 11.53
C GLY A 53 -2.52 2.32 10.27
N VAL A 54 -2.66 1.58 9.17
CA VAL A 54 -2.03 1.90 7.88
C VAL A 54 -3.06 2.54 6.94
N CYS A 55 -2.73 3.70 6.39
CA CYS A 55 -3.51 4.40 5.38
C CYS A 55 -3.24 3.80 3.99
N TYR A 56 -4.12 2.93 3.50
CA TYR A 56 -4.01 2.38 2.15
C TYR A 56 -4.57 3.35 1.11
N HIS A 57 -3.72 3.72 0.15
CA HIS A 57 -4.06 4.46 -1.04
C HIS A 57 -4.11 3.51 -2.22
N TYR A 58 -5.29 3.37 -2.81
CA TYR A 58 -5.50 2.41 -3.87
C TYR A 58 -5.52 3.08 -5.24
N CYS A 59 -4.68 2.60 -6.14
CA CYS A 59 -4.69 3.00 -7.54
C CYS A 59 -5.12 1.82 -8.40
N ARG A 60 -6.08 2.03 -9.30
CA ARG A 60 -6.43 1.05 -10.33
C ARG A 60 -5.84 1.52 -11.66
N PRO A 61 -4.82 0.85 -12.21
CA PRO A 61 -4.32 1.19 -13.53
C PRO A 61 -5.45 0.99 -14.56
N PHE A 62 -5.48 1.85 -15.57
CA PHE A 62 -6.41 1.77 -16.70
C PHE A 62 -5.69 1.95 -18.02
N GLY A 63 -6.17 1.29 -19.07
CA GLY A 63 -5.58 1.35 -20.42
C GLY A 63 -4.79 0.10 -20.79
N GLU A 64 -4.07 0.18 -21.91
CA GLU A 64 -3.27 -0.93 -22.45
C GLU A 64 -1.76 -0.67 -22.39
N ASN A 65 -1.32 0.52 -21.97
CA ASN A 65 0.09 0.89 -21.90
C ASN A 65 0.44 1.76 -20.67
N ILE A 66 1.74 1.90 -20.41
CA ILE A 66 2.25 2.60 -19.23
C ILE A 66 1.92 4.11 -19.21
N VAL A 67 1.71 4.72 -20.39
CA VAL A 67 1.36 6.14 -20.47
C VAL A 67 -0.10 6.34 -20.05
N GLU A 68 -0.99 5.45 -20.49
CA GLU A 68 -2.39 5.44 -20.07
C GLU A 68 -2.53 5.14 -18.58
N TYR A 69 -1.64 4.32 -18.01
CA TYR A 69 -1.64 3.98 -16.59
C TYR A 69 -1.34 5.17 -15.67
N CYS A 70 -0.74 6.24 -16.19
CA CYS A 70 -0.33 7.42 -15.44
C CYS A 70 -1.28 8.62 -15.60
N ARG A 71 -2.41 8.47 -16.31
CA ARG A 71 -3.38 9.56 -16.56
C ARG A 71 -4.40 9.75 -15.45
#